data_AF-A0AAD3NIY6-F1
#
_entry.id   AF-A0AAD3NIY6-F1
#
_cell.length_a   1.000
_cell.length_b   1.000
_cell.length_c   1.000
_cell.angle_alpha   90.00
_cell.angle_beta   90.00
_cell.angle_gamma   90.00
#
_symmetry.space_group_name_H-M   'P 1'
#
loop_
_entity.id
_entity.type
_entity.pdbx_description
1 polymer ?
#
loop_
_entity_poly.entity_id
_entity_poly.type
_entity_poly.pdbx_seq_one_letter_code
_entity_poly.pdbx_strand_id
1 'polypeptide(L)'
;MKLSPQSVCQLAFLSLCCALIAVRDSDSTFVPGRCLCPHTVPGVRGELEELNVYRKSPSCNKVTVIVTLKNNKLVCLNPVAPMGRQLIRCWNRVHRMGLDIKRCLKRRRQGRGRGGGQHQHSQQRSQGNNTKASAQASQ
;
A
#
# COMPACT_ATOMS: atom_id res chain seq x y z
N MET A 1 32.44 -39.31 29.83
CA MET A 1 31.10 -38.98 29.29
C MET A 1 30.80 -39.94 28.15
N LYS A 2 29.90 -40.92 28.34
CA LYS A 2 29.50 -41.87 27.28
C LYS A 2 28.34 -41.24 26.51
N LEU A 3 28.59 -40.73 25.30
CA LEU A 3 27.49 -40.33 24.43
C LEU A 3 26.80 -41.60 23.90
N SER A 4 25.49 -41.72 24.11
CA SER A 4 24.71 -42.84 23.60
C SER A 4 24.65 -42.78 22.07
N PRO A 5 24.68 -43.93 21.37
CA PRO A 5 24.64 -43.96 19.90
C PRO A 5 23.38 -43.27 19.34
N GLN A 6 22.28 -43.31 20.10
CA GLN A 6 21.04 -42.59 19.77
C GLN A 6 21.23 -41.07 19.81
N SER A 7 21.94 -40.54 20.81
CA SER A 7 22.19 -39.10 20.92
C SER A 7 23.14 -38.59 19.82
N VAL A 8 24.11 -39.40 19.41
CA VAL A 8 25.01 -39.07 18.28
C VAL A 8 24.22 -39.00 16.97
N CYS A 9 23.33 -39.96 16.75
CA CYS A 9 22.51 -40.02 15.55
C CYS A 9 21.56 -38.81 15.46
N GLN A 10 20.89 -38.45 16.57
CA GLN A 10 20.01 -37.28 16.65
C GLN A 10 20.76 -35.98 16.34
N LEU A 11 21.96 -35.78 16.89
CA LEU A 11 22.77 -34.60 16.63
C LEU A 11 23.26 -34.54 15.18
N ALA A 12 23.62 -35.67 14.59
CA ALA A 12 24.01 -35.75 13.18
C ALA A 12 22.85 -35.40 12.24
N PHE A 13 21.65 -35.94 12.49
CA PHE A 13 20.44 -35.59 11.74
C PHE A 13 20.08 -34.11 11.89
N LEU A 14 20.12 -33.56 13.11
CA LEU A 14 19.82 -32.16 13.36
C LEU A 14 20.85 -31.24 12.68
N SER A 15 22.13 -31.59 12.71
CA SER A 15 23.20 -30.90 11.98
C SER A 15 22.97 -30.94 10.47
N LEU A 16 22.58 -32.08 9.91
CA LEU A 16 22.29 -32.23 8.49
C LEU A 16 21.07 -31.40 8.09
N CYS A 17 19.99 -31.42 8.89
CA CYS A 17 18.81 -30.59 8.68
C CYS A 17 19.15 -29.09 8.72
N CYS A 18 19.94 -28.66 9.70
CA CYS A 18 20.40 -27.26 9.80
C CYS A 18 21.23 -26.86 8.57
N ALA A 19 22.12 -27.72 8.07
CA ALA A 19 22.88 -27.45 6.85
C ALA A 19 21.97 -27.35 5.62
N LEU A 20 20.98 -28.24 5.49
CA LEU A 20 20.00 -28.18 4.39
C LEU A 20 19.15 -26.92 4.44
N ILE A 21 18.69 -26.50 5.63
CA ILE A 21 17.91 -25.27 5.83
C ILE A 21 18.78 -24.03 5.57
N ALA A 22 20.01 -23.98 6.07
CA ALA A 22 20.95 -22.89 5.80
C ALA A 22 21.30 -22.74 4.31
N VAL A 23 21.35 -23.86 3.57
CA VAL A 23 21.49 -23.84 2.10
C VAL A 23 20.22 -23.33 1.41
N ARG A 24 19.03 -23.49 2.01
CA ARG A 24 17.79 -22.86 1.51
C ARG A 24 17.70 -21.37 1.85
N ASP A 25 18.33 -20.93 2.95
CA ASP A 25 18.48 -19.52 3.34
C ASP A 25 19.64 -18.81 2.62
N SER A 26 20.33 -19.50 1.72
CA SER A 26 21.19 -18.84 0.75
C SER A 26 20.27 -18.13 -0.24
N ASP A 27 20.21 -16.79 -0.17
CA ASP A 27 19.56 -15.92 -1.14
C ASP A 27 19.66 -16.54 -2.53
N SER A 28 18.56 -17.14 -2.99
CA SER A 28 18.56 -17.91 -4.23
C SER A 28 19.11 -16.99 -5.30
N THR A 29 20.19 -17.42 -5.96
CA THR A 29 20.90 -16.67 -6.99
C THR A 29 19.90 -15.88 -7.82
N PHE A 30 19.92 -14.55 -7.65
CA PHE A 30 19.06 -13.64 -8.39
C PHE A 30 19.28 -13.93 -9.87
N VAL A 31 18.33 -14.60 -10.52
CA VAL A 31 18.34 -14.80 -11.97
C VAL A 31 17.69 -13.56 -12.56
N PRO A 32 18.48 -12.62 -13.13
CA PRO A 32 17.91 -11.41 -13.69
C PRO A 32 16.97 -11.78 -14.85
N GLY A 33 15.79 -11.16 -14.90
CA GLY A 33 14.99 -11.13 -16.13
C GLY A 33 13.73 -11.99 -16.20
N ARG A 34 13.18 -12.52 -15.09
CA ARG A 34 11.89 -13.24 -15.11
C ARG A 34 10.79 -12.60 -14.25
N CYS A 35 10.72 -11.26 -14.24
CA CYS A 35 9.54 -10.60 -13.69
C CYS A 35 8.31 -10.94 -14.52
N LEU A 36 7.18 -11.21 -13.86
CA LEU A 36 5.88 -11.48 -14.50
C LEU A 36 5.49 -10.43 -15.55
N CYS A 37 5.90 -9.18 -15.32
CA CYS A 37 5.66 -8.05 -16.21
C CYS A 37 6.98 -7.47 -16.73
N PRO A 38 7.44 -7.83 -17.94
CA PRO A 38 8.60 -7.20 -18.57
C PRO A 38 8.29 -5.76 -19.01
N HIS A 39 7.05 -5.49 -19.43
CA HIS A 39 6.57 -4.17 -19.82
C HIS A 39 5.46 -3.69 -18.86
N THR A 40 5.44 -2.38 -18.60
CA THR A 40 4.44 -1.77 -17.72
C THR A 40 3.90 -0.48 -18.34
N VAL A 41 2.64 -0.17 -18.07
CA VAL A 41 2.01 1.09 -18.48
C VAL A 41 1.77 1.99 -17.26
N PRO A 42 1.81 3.33 -17.40
CA PRO A 42 1.66 4.24 -16.26
C PRO A 42 0.25 4.24 -15.66
N GLY A 43 -0.75 3.83 -16.44
CA GLY A 43 -2.14 3.79 -16.01
C GLY A 43 -3.03 3.19 -17.08
N VAL A 44 -4.26 2.87 -16.71
CA VAL A 44 -5.27 2.32 -17.60
C VAL A 44 -6.62 3.00 -17.33
N ARG A 45 -7.38 3.23 -18.41
CA ARG A 45 -8.76 3.73 -18.34
C ARG A 45 -9.71 2.55 -18.48
N GLY A 46 -10.80 2.56 -17.73
CA GLY A 46 -11.82 1.51 -17.76
C GLY A 46 -12.30 1.13 -16.37
N GLU A 47 -13.17 0.12 -16.32
CA GLU A 47 -13.56 -0.53 -15.07
C GLU A 47 -12.61 -1.69 -14.77
N LEU A 48 -11.99 -1.62 -13.59
CA LEU A 48 -11.10 -2.66 -13.08
C LEU A 48 -11.94 -3.67 -12.31
N GLU A 49 -11.64 -4.94 -12.55
CA GLU A 49 -12.32 -6.08 -11.93
C GLU A 49 -11.47 -6.70 -10.82
N GLU A 50 -10.17 -6.86 -11.06
CA GLU A 50 -9.25 -7.51 -10.13
C GLU A 50 -7.91 -6.77 -10.02
N LEU A 51 -7.27 -6.89 -8.85
CA LEU A 51 -5.97 -6.33 -8.53
C LEU A 51 -5.09 -7.39 -7.87
N ASN A 52 -3.97 -7.70 -8.53
CA ASN A 52 -2.94 -8.60 -8.03
C ASN A 52 -1.64 -7.81 -7.83
N VAL A 53 -1.14 -7.81 -6.60
CA VAL A 53 0.13 -7.14 -6.24
C VAL A 53 1.10 -8.19 -5.71
N TYR A 54 2.21 -8.35 -6.42
CA TYR A 54 3.30 -9.24 -6.03
C TYR A 54 4.44 -8.41 -5.45
N ARG A 55 4.86 -8.77 -4.24
CA ARG A 55 6.05 -8.18 -3.61
C ARG A 55 7.31 -8.61 -4.35
N LYS A 56 8.42 -7.96 -4.03
CA LYS A 56 9.74 -8.38 -4.50
C LYS A 56 9.96 -9.84 -4.12
N SER A 57 10.48 -10.62 -5.06
CA SER A 57 10.84 -12.02 -4.89
C SER A 57 12.30 -12.21 -5.32
N PRO A 58 12.94 -13.34 -4.98
CA PRO A 58 14.28 -13.62 -5.48
C PRO A 58 14.36 -13.69 -7.02
N SER A 59 13.24 -13.99 -7.68
CA SER A 59 13.08 -13.98 -9.14
C SER A 59 12.79 -12.59 -9.73
N CYS A 60 12.37 -11.62 -8.92
CA CYS A 60 12.03 -10.27 -9.37
C CYS A 60 12.23 -9.22 -8.27
N ASN A 61 13.22 -8.35 -8.45
CA ASN A 61 13.55 -7.29 -7.50
C ASN A 61 12.59 -6.08 -7.53
N LYS A 62 11.53 -6.13 -8.34
CA LYS A 62 10.51 -5.08 -8.49
C LYS A 62 9.17 -5.56 -7.97
N VAL A 63 8.40 -4.65 -7.38
CA VAL A 63 6.97 -4.90 -7.08
C VAL A 63 6.22 -4.96 -8.39
N THR A 64 5.42 -6.00 -8.58
CA THR A 64 4.61 -6.18 -9.79
C THR A 64 3.15 -5.90 -9.46
N VAL A 65 2.51 -5.05 -10.26
CA VAL A 65 1.10 -4.69 -10.13
C VAL A 65 0.38 -5.09 -11.39
N ILE A 66 -0.58 -6.00 -11.29
CA ILE A 66 -1.39 -6.49 -12.40
C ILE A 66 -2.84 -6.16 -12.08
N VAL A 67 -3.54 -5.58 -13.06
CA VAL A 67 -4.97 -5.36 -12.98
C VAL A 67 -5.67 -6.10 -14.10
N THR A 68 -6.81 -6.71 -13.78
CA THR A 68 -7.72 -7.29 -14.76
C THR A 68 -8.84 -6.29 -14.99
N LEU A 69 -9.07 -5.92 -16.23
CA LEU A 69 -10.23 -5.10 -16.63
C LEU A 69 -11.44 -6.00 -16.83
N LYS A 70 -12.65 -5.43 -16.76
CA LYS A 70 -13.91 -6.15 -17.01
C LYS A 70 -14.04 -6.79 -18.40
N ASN A 71 -13.21 -6.38 -19.36
CA ASN A 71 -13.10 -7.03 -20.66
C ASN A 71 -12.10 -8.20 -20.66
N ASN A 72 -11.78 -8.74 -19.47
CA ASN A 72 -10.80 -9.80 -19.23
C ASN A 72 -9.36 -9.47 -19.69
N LYS A 73 -9.06 -8.20 -19.95
CA LYS A 73 -7.71 -7.79 -20.33
C LYS A 73 -6.83 -7.63 -19.09
N LEU A 74 -5.75 -8.40 -19.03
CA LEU A 74 -4.70 -8.22 -18.03
C LEU A 74 -3.75 -7.10 -18.45
N VAL A 75 -3.46 -6.19 -17.52
CA VAL A 75 -2.57 -5.06 -17.74
C VAL A 75 -1.59 -4.91 -16.57
N CYS A 76 -0.31 -4.87 -16.92
CA CYS A 76 0.77 -4.59 -15.98
C CYS A 76 0.91 -3.08 -15.75
N LEU A 77 0.75 -2.62 -14.52
CA LEU A 77 0.90 -1.22 -14.13
C LEU A 77 2.31 -0.94 -13.61
N ASN A 78 2.81 0.25 -13.92
CA ASN A 78 4.07 0.73 -13.39
C ASN A 78 3.92 1.05 -11.89
N PRO A 79 4.68 0.40 -10.99
CA PRO A 79 4.56 0.60 -9.54
C PRO A 79 4.95 2.02 -9.10
N VAL A 80 5.73 2.74 -9.90
CA VAL A 80 6.16 4.11 -9.64
C VAL A 80 5.17 5.13 -10.21
N ALA A 81 4.29 4.77 -11.14
CA ALA A 81 3.31 5.72 -11.67
C ALA A 81 2.22 6.07 -10.64
N PRO A 82 1.52 7.22 -10.75
CA PRO A 82 0.50 7.65 -9.78
C PRO A 82 -0.57 6.59 -9.48
N MET A 83 -1.08 5.93 -10.51
CA MET A 83 -2.10 4.89 -10.38
C MET A 83 -1.54 3.65 -9.67
N GLY A 84 -0.38 3.16 -10.09
CA GLY A 84 0.30 2.03 -9.43
C GLY A 84 0.58 2.30 -7.95
N ARG A 85 1.15 3.47 -7.62
CA ARG A 85 1.39 3.89 -6.23
C ARG A 85 0.12 3.95 -5.40
N GLN A 86 -0.99 4.42 -5.98
CA GLN A 86 -2.27 4.48 -5.27
C GLN A 86 -2.79 3.07 -4.96
N LEU A 87 -2.76 2.16 -5.93
CA LEU A 87 -3.20 0.78 -5.76
C LEU A 87 -2.33 0.02 -4.75
N ILE A 88 -1.01 0.17 -4.83
CA ILE A 88 -0.07 -0.44 -3.85
C ILE A 88 -0.35 0.06 -2.43
N ARG A 89 -0.54 1.38 -2.24
CA ARG A 89 -0.86 1.93 -0.91
C ARG A 89 -2.19 1.40 -0.37
N CYS A 90 -3.21 1.31 -1.22
CA CYS A 90 -4.49 0.74 -0.81
C CYS A 90 -4.35 -0.74 -0.47
N TRP A 91 -3.69 -1.52 -1.34
CA TRP A 91 -3.43 -2.95 -1.16
C TRP A 91 -2.72 -3.22 0.17
N ASN A 92 -1.65 -2.49 0.48
CA ASN A 92 -0.94 -2.61 1.76
C ASN A 92 -1.85 -2.39 2.98
N ARG A 93 -2.80 -1.46 2.88
CA ARG A 93 -3.76 -1.18 3.96
C ARG A 93 -4.77 -2.31 4.12
N VAL A 94 -5.45 -2.69 3.02
CA VAL A 94 -6.51 -3.72 3.07
C VAL A 94 -5.94 -5.08 3.42
N HIS A 95 -4.78 -5.44 2.87
CA HIS A 95 -4.11 -6.71 3.13
C HIS A 95 -3.71 -6.84 4.61
N ARG A 96 -3.17 -5.77 5.22
CA ARG A 96 -2.84 -5.75 6.66
C ARG A 96 -4.08 -5.92 7.55
N MET A 97 -5.21 -5.38 7.11
CA MET A 97 -6.48 -5.43 7.85
C MET A 97 -7.33 -6.67 7.52
N GLY A 98 -6.87 -7.57 6.63
CA GLY A 98 -7.67 -8.72 6.18
C GLY A 98 -8.94 -8.33 5.42
N LEU A 99 -8.97 -7.16 4.77
CA LEU A 99 -10.12 -6.66 4.01
C LEU A 99 -10.03 -7.06 2.54
N ASP A 100 -11.19 -7.13 1.89
CA ASP A 100 -11.30 -7.40 0.45
C ASP A 100 -10.55 -6.35 -0.40
N ILE A 101 -9.63 -6.84 -1.23
CA ILE A 101 -8.78 -6.06 -2.13
C ILE A 101 -9.61 -5.32 -3.19
N LYS A 102 -10.79 -5.83 -3.58
CA LYS A 102 -11.68 -5.17 -4.55
C LYS A 102 -12.10 -3.75 -4.12
N ARG A 103 -12.01 -3.42 -2.82
CA ARG A 103 -12.19 -2.06 -2.30
C ARG A 103 -11.23 -1.04 -2.91
N CYS A 104 -10.04 -1.47 -3.33
CA CYS A 104 -9.03 -0.62 -3.96
C CYS A 104 -9.35 -0.27 -5.42
N LEU A 105 -10.22 -1.04 -6.06
CA LEU A 105 -10.62 -0.87 -7.46
C LEU A 105 -11.86 0.01 -7.63
N LYS A 106 -12.69 0.09 -6.58
CA LYS A 106 -13.85 0.98 -6.58
C LYS A 106 -13.35 2.40 -6.81
N ARG A 107 -13.84 3.05 -7.88
CA ARG A 107 -13.58 4.48 -8.09
C ARG A 107 -13.99 5.18 -6.80
N ARG A 108 -13.00 5.67 -6.06
CA ARG A 108 -13.24 6.66 -5.04
C ARG A 108 -13.79 7.84 -5.84
N ARG A 109 -15.12 7.96 -5.95
CA ARG A 109 -15.81 9.23 -6.13
C ARG A 109 -15.55 10.02 -4.86
N GLN A 110 -14.27 10.23 -4.55
CA GLN A 110 -13.87 11.00 -3.40
C GLN A 110 -14.16 12.41 -3.84
N GLY A 111 -15.25 12.92 -3.29
CA GLY A 111 -15.70 14.28 -3.48
C GLY A 111 -14.52 15.21 -3.63
N ARG A 112 -14.40 15.75 -4.84
CA ARG A 112 -14.01 17.14 -5.04
C ARG A 112 -15.09 18.10 -4.49
N GLY A 113 -16.04 17.63 -3.68
CA GLY A 113 -16.63 18.42 -2.61
C GLY A 113 -15.61 18.64 -1.50
N ARG A 114 -14.61 19.48 -1.78
CA ARG A 114 -14.02 20.37 -0.77
C ARG A 114 -15.13 21.38 -0.44
N GLY A 115 -16.22 20.91 0.17
CA GLY A 115 -17.24 21.76 0.76
C GLY A 115 -16.57 22.43 1.95
N GLY A 116 -16.44 23.75 1.88
CA GLY A 116 -15.96 24.55 3.00
C GLY A 116 -16.87 24.32 4.21
N GLY A 117 -16.35 23.58 5.20
CA GLY A 117 -16.85 23.66 6.55
C GLY A 117 -16.30 24.94 7.17
N GLN A 118 -16.94 26.08 6.93
CA GLN A 118 -16.88 27.17 7.89
C GLN A 118 -17.48 26.60 9.18
N HIS A 119 -16.62 26.20 10.11
CA HIS A 119 -17.00 26.14 11.50
C HIS A 119 -17.28 27.59 11.94
N GLN A 120 -18.51 28.05 11.72
CA GLN A 120 -19.07 29.16 12.49
C GLN A 120 -19.15 28.68 13.93
N HIS A 121 -18.06 28.86 14.67
CA HIS A 121 -18.15 28.85 16.11
C HIS A 121 -18.83 30.16 16.50
N SER A 122 -20.14 30.09 16.67
CA SER A 122 -20.97 31.07 17.36
C SER A 122 -20.42 31.28 18.77
N GLN A 123 -19.48 32.20 18.93
CA GLN A 123 -19.26 32.84 20.23
C GLN A 123 -20.24 34.00 20.35
N GLN A 124 -21.39 33.67 20.92
CA GLN A 124 -22.31 34.60 21.52
C GLN A 124 -21.56 35.56 22.46
N ARG A 125 -21.76 36.86 22.22
CA ARG A 125 -22.30 37.80 23.21
C ARG A 125 -21.57 37.89 24.56
N SER A 126 -20.75 38.93 24.73
CA SER A 126 -21.00 39.99 25.72
C SER A 126 -19.75 40.85 25.94
N GLN A 127 -19.84 42.12 25.57
CA GLN A 127 -19.14 43.28 26.15
C GLN A 127 -19.61 44.47 25.29
N GLY A 128 -20.60 45.26 25.69
CA GLY A 128 -20.70 45.90 26.99
C GLY A 128 -19.91 47.19 26.95
N ASN A 129 -20.60 48.28 26.60
CA ASN A 129 -20.23 49.70 26.75
C ASN A 129 -18.84 50.16 26.31
N ASN A 130 -18.82 51.13 25.38
CA ASN A 130 -18.32 52.45 25.77
C ASN A 130 -18.95 53.57 24.93
N THR A 131 -19.55 54.48 25.69
CA THR A 131 -20.16 55.74 25.28
C THR A 131 -19.09 56.79 24.99
N LYS A 132 -19.47 57.83 24.23
CA LYS A 132 -18.89 59.19 24.11
C LYS A 132 -17.68 59.42 23.18
N ALA A 133 -17.95 60.14 22.09
CA ALA A 133 -17.45 61.50 21.78
C ALA A 133 -17.75 61.78 20.29
N SER A 134 -18.81 62.52 19.94
CA SER A 134 -18.78 63.97 19.71
C SER A 134 -17.81 64.41 18.61
N ALA A 135 -18.33 64.69 17.41
CA ALA A 135 -17.98 65.86 16.60
C ALA A 135 -18.88 65.94 15.35
N GLN A 136 -19.98 66.69 15.46
CA GLN A 136 -20.61 67.35 14.31
C GLN A 136 -19.87 68.69 14.11
N ALA A 137 -19.35 68.93 12.92
CA ALA A 137 -18.99 70.26 12.45
C ALA A 137 -19.01 70.25 10.91
N SER A 138 -20.11 70.71 10.33
CA SER A 138 -20.19 71.29 8.98
C SER A 138 -21.60 71.86 8.76
N GLN A 139 -21.78 73.11 9.18
CA GLN A 139 -22.52 74.17 8.48
C GLN A 139 -22.29 75.49 9.20
#